data_AF-A0A6J2ICH5-F1
#
_entry.id   AF-A0A6J2ICH5-F1
#
_cell.length_a   1.000
_cell.length_b   1.000
_cell.length_c   1.000
_cell.angle_alpha   90.00
_cell.angle_beta   90.00
_cell.angle_gamma   90.00
#
_symmetry.space_group_name_H-M   'P 1'
#
loop_
_entity.id
_entity.type
_entity.pdbx_description
1 polymer ?
#
loop_
_entity_poly.entity_id
_entity_poly.type
_entity_poly.pdbx_seq_one_letter_code
_entity_poly.pdbx_strand_id
1 'polypeptide(L)'
;MQEAITITEQPVSISVPVGYSFTLRCRAEGSTLLEYQWFCQQQSDCHQIPGATNPDLPIIAEQTQLYTCRVNDLYRNAVFSDWVKVEVHQCVARGLPPRLWRGEPVIILNPMEQRVEVGKPLQLQCAAMGVPAPCYQWYRNGNLLEQHKRKKLWITHAKVSDSGTYLCCASNSHGEHWTNAVDVHVGTCGSEKFFATGKIALLVGNNRYQHHPNLMAPVKDVFELSRLLEQLGFQVVSLLDLNKAEMATAVSQFLQLLEKGVYAIFYYAGHGYEHLGRNYMVPVDAPQPYSPENCISVQRILQKMQQQQTALNIILLDTCRKWYNPGRALSQVQPLEPWGNTVYGYATSEDAEAYELQDGEFSSGIFMKYLKKHILKEKKVTHMLEDVLEDVGRDPLVTGKQVMEIKHTLKEARSLTDPIRPSGAGAERWGHSHELPSRTLTFPCGARAELRFLRLFSNLMSVCAKLQAPPAHVTAPRLLLCQPPEMEAMAMQRESRLDHVETLLASVYKWEELDCIFQLCGLQKIQTDVVLQLDLHYTQPSTKQRTCESLRTTLQKSLLGQFFSQRNDSQPDFQQTSAGKGSVCLRDTPDPKGQGSLRTGSGHSLPSSSPSTFSSEPEENDESDLGELCSALLRAGP
;
A
#
# COMPACT_ATOMS: atom_id res chain seq x y z
N MET A 1 -36.27 8.74 -67.23
CA MET A 1 -35.78 9.29 -65.95
C MET A 1 -34.28 9.11 -65.97
N GLN A 2 -33.52 10.20 -65.93
CA GLN A 2 -32.06 10.14 -65.93
C GLN A 2 -31.63 9.83 -64.48
N GLU A 3 -30.87 8.76 -64.27
CA GLU A 3 -30.36 8.43 -62.94
C GLU A 3 -29.38 9.51 -62.48
N ALA A 4 -29.68 10.10 -61.32
CA ALA A 4 -28.85 11.12 -60.68
C ALA A 4 -27.56 10.48 -60.12
N ILE A 5 -26.49 11.27 -60.05
CA ILE A 5 -25.22 10.84 -59.45
C ILE A 5 -25.48 10.40 -58.01
N THR A 6 -25.09 9.18 -57.66
CA THR A 6 -25.24 8.62 -56.31
C THR A 6 -23.88 8.12 -55.82
N ILE A 7 -23.41 8.65 -54.69
CA ILE A 7 -22.16 8.18 -54.06
C ILE A 7 -22.44 6.82 -53.38
N THR A 8 -21.74 5.78 -53.80
CA THR A 8 -21.90 4.40 -53.31
C THR A 8 -20.86 4.01 -52.26
N GLU A 9 -19.71 4.69 -52.22
CA GLU A 9 -18.70 4.57 -51.16
C GLU A 9 -18.29 5.96 -50.72
N GLN A 10 -18.65 6.33 -49.49
CA GLN A 10 -18.18 7.55 -48.85
C GLN A 10 -16.76 7.34 -48.32
N PRO A 11 -15.90 8.38 -48.34
CA PRO A 11 -14.67 8.32 -47.58
C PRO A 11 -14.96 8.18 -46.08
N VAL A 12 -13.99 7.67 -45.34
CA VAL A 12 -14.11 7.52 -43.88
C VAL A 12 -13.13 8.45 -43.15
N SER A 13 -13.57 9.03 -42.04
CA SER A 13 -12.66 9.74 -41.13
C SER A 13 -11.63 8.77 -40.56
N ILE A 14 -10.42 9.24 -40.29
CA ILE A 14 -9.34 8.41 -39.74
C ILE A 14 -8.55 9.14 -38.64
N SER A 15 -7.88 8.38 -37.78
CA SER A 15 -7.05 8.89 -36.68
C SER A 15 -5.74 8.11 -36.66
N VAL A 16 -4.62 8.73 -37.03
CA VAL A 16 -3.34 8.05 -37.30
C VAL A 16 -2.14 8.88 -36.83
N PRO A 17 -0.96 8.28 -36.59
CA PRO A 17 0.25 9.05 -36.31
C PRO A 17 0.78 9.78 -37.54
N VAL A 18 1.59 10.81 -37.30
CA VAL A 18 2.33 11.51 -38.35
C VAL A 18 3.20 10.54 -39.18
N GLY A 19 3.22 10.73 -40.50
CA GLY A 19 3.92 9.90 -41.47
C GLY A 19 3.19 8.62 -41.89
N TYR A 20 2.02 8.31 -41.30
CA TYR A 20 1.25 7.12 -41.70
C TYR A 20 0.63 7.31 -43.09
N SER A 21 0.81 6.32 -43.97
CA SER A 21 0.27 6.33 -45.33
C SER A 21 -1.05 5.57 -45.41
N PHE A 22 -2.05 6.16 -46.07
CA PHE A 22 -3.39 5.57 -46.27
C PHE A 22 -4.03 6.09 -47.56
N THR A 23 -5.24 5.65 -47.87
CA THR A 23 -5.99 6.08 -49.06
C THR A 23 -7.44 6.41 -48.67
N LEU A 24 -7.89 7.63 -49.00
CA LEU A 24 -9.32 7.97 -48.98
C LEU A 24 -9.96 7.48 -50.27
N ARG A 25 -11.18 6.95 -50.18
CA ARG A 25 -11.91 6.39 -51.32
C ARG A 25 -13.26 7.06 -51.45
N CYS A 26 -13.61 7.45 -52.66
CA CYS A 26 -14.94 7.90 -53.03
C CYS A 26 -15.37 7.12 -54.27
N ARG A 27 -16.52 6.46 -54.25
CA ARG A 27 -17.10 5.79 -55.43
C ARG A 27 -18.49 6.31 -55.66
N ALA A 28 -18.85 6.49 -56.92
CA ALA A 28 -20.17 6.95 -57.31
C ALA A 28 -20.63 6.24 -58.58
N GLU A 29 -21.94 6.16 -58.73
CA GLU A 29 -22.64 5.64 -59.90
C GLU A 29 -23.45 6.76 -60.53
N GLY A 30 -23.56 6.73 -61.86
CA GLY A 30 -24.29 7.71 -62.64
C GLY A 30 -24.47 7.24 -64.08
N SER A 31 -25.38 7.90 -64.79
CA SER A 31 -25.74 7.51 -66.16
C SER A 31 -24.71 7.87 -67.23
N THR A 32 -23.65 8.61 -66.88
CA THR A 32 -22.54 8.96 -67.77
C THR A 32 -21.18 8.73 -67.11
N LEU A 33 -20.09 8.96 -67.86
CA LEU A 33 -18.75 9.04 -67.29
C LEU A 33 -18.72 10.10 -66.17
N LEU A 34 -18.09 9.74 -65.05
CA LEU A 34 -17.96 10.58 -63.86
C LEU A 34 -16.52 11.07 -63.72
N GLU A 35 -16.38 12.34 -63.36
CA GLU A 35 -15.11 13.00 -63.05
C GLU A 35 -15.04 13.29 -61.55
N TYR A 36 -13.87 13.08 -60.96
CA TYR A 36 -13.63 13.29 -59.54
C TYR A 36 -12.70 14.47 -59.34
N GLN A 37 -12.85 15.17 -58.21
CA GLN A 37 -11.89 16.18 -57.77
C GLN A 37 -11.90 16.27 -56.25
N TRP A 38 -10.75 16.07 -55.61
CA TRP A 38 -10.61 16.21 -54.16
C TRP A 38 -10.28 17.64 -53.72
N PHE A 39 -10.78 17.96 -52.53
CA PHE A 39 -10.57 19.23 -51.84
C PHE A 39 -10.08 18.94 -50.42
N CYS A 40 -9.20 19.79 -49.90
CA CYS A 40 -8.85 19.81 -48.49
C CYS A 40 -9.24 21.16 -47.89
N GLN A 41 -9.62 21.13 -46.62
CA GLN A 41 -9.84 22.34 -45.84
C GLN A 41 -8.79 22.42 -44.74
N GLN A 42 -8.05 23.52 -44.74
CA GLN A 42 -7.12 23.87 -43.68
C GLN A 42 -7.66 25.13 -42.98
N GLN A 43 -8.00 25.01 -41.70
CA GLN A 43 -8.68 26.06 -40.94
C GLN A 43 -10.03 26.42 -41.59
N SER A 44 -10.13 27.59 -42.23
CA SER A 44 -11.37 28.10 -42.84
C SER A 44 -11.36 28.03 -44.37
N ASP A 45 -10.20 27.83 -45.01
CA ASP A 45 -10.08 27.89 -46.45
C ASP A 45 -10.12 26.49 -47.08
N CYS A 46 -11.00 26.34 -48.08
CA CYS A 46 -11.13 25.14 -48.89
C CYS A 46 -10.28 25.29 -50.16
N HIS A 47 -9.34 24.37 -50.37
CA HIS A 47 -8.46 24.36 -51.51
C HIS A 47 -8.66 23.08 -52.33
N GLN A 48 -8.70 23.24 -53.65
CA GLN A 48 -8.62 22.12 -54.57
C GLN A 48 -7.22 21.50 -54.50
N ILE A 49 -7.14 20.17 -54.38
CA ILE A 49 -5.86 19.45 -54.43
C ILE A 49 -5.50 19.26 -55.92
N PRO A 50 -4.45 19.91 -56.45
CA PRO A 50 -4.16 19.86 -57.89
C PRO A 50 -3.87 18.42 -58.35
N GLY A 51 -4.53 17.99 -59.42
CA GLY A 51 -4.33 16.66 -60.01
C GLY A 51 -4.99 15.50 -59.24
N ALA A 52 -5.67 15.76 -58.12
CA ALA A 52 -6.40 14.74 -57.37
C ALA A 52 -7.75 14.42 -58.02
N THR A 53 -7.71 13.84 -59.22
CA THR A 53 -8.90 13.55 -60.04
C THR A 53 -9.29 12.07 -60.07
N ASN A 54 -8.63 11.25 -59.24
CA ASN A 54 -8.94 9.84 -59.10
C ASN A 54 -9.95 9.60 -57.95
N PRO A 55 -10.75 8.53 -58.03
CA PRO A 55 -11.65 8.14 -56.93
C PRO A 55 -10.90 7.69 -55.66
N ASP A 56 -9.61 7.34 -55.79
CA ASP A 56 -8.71 7.04 -54.69
C ASP A 56 -7.68 8.17 -54.51
N LEU A 57 -7.62 8.71 -53.30
CA LEU A 57 -6.66 9.74 -52.90
C LEU A 57 -5.65 9.16 -51.90
N PRO A 58 -4.42 8.80 -52.32
CA PRO A 58 -3.35 8.40 -51.41
C PRO A 58 -2.84 9.61 -50.62
N ILE A 59 -2.70 9.46 -49.31
CA ILE A 59 -2.27 10.53 -48.39
C ILE A 59 -1.21 9.98 -47.44
N ILE A 60 -0.19 10.81 -47.15
CA ILE A 60 0.71 10.65 -46.01
C ILE A 60 0.25 11.65 -44.94
N ALA A 61 -0.03 11.15 -43.75
CA ALA A 61 -0.56 11.95 -42.64
C ALA A 61 0.49 12.96 -42.13
N GLU A 62 0.33 14.24 -42.44
CA GLU A 62 1.24 15.30 -41.94
C GLU A 62 0.55 16.19 -40.90
N GLN A 63 -0.67 16.62 -41.20
CA GLN A 63 -1.44 17.55 -40.38
C GLN A 63 -2.92 17.19 -40.37
N THR A 64 -3.61 17.59 -39.29
CA THR A 64 -5.05 17.34 -39.16
C THR A 64 -5.83 18.24 -40.11
N GLN A 65 -6.61 17.64 -41.01
CA GLN A 65 -7.36 18.35 -42.06
C GLN A 65 -8.68 17.64 -42.37
N LEU A 66 -9.58 18.40 -43.01
CA LEU A 66 -10.82 17.85 -43.57
C LEU A 66 -10.66 17.66 -45.07
N TYR A 67 -11.28 16.61 -45.60
CA TYR A 67 -11.29 16.30 -47.04
C TYR A 67 -12.72 16.02 -47.52
N THR A 68 -13.01 16.41 -48.75
CA THR A 68 -14.23 16.02 -49.47
C THR A 68 -13.90 15.77 -50.94
N CYS A 69 -14.67 14.91 -51.59
CA CYS A 69 -14.56 14.63 -53.01
C CYS A 69 -15.78 15.19 -53.73
N ARG A 70 -15.57 15.98 -54.78
CA ARG A 70 -16.62 16.34 -55.73
C ARG A 70 -16.64 15.32 -56.85
N VAL A 71 -17.83 14.81 -57.15
CA VAL A 71 -18.11 13.96 -58.31
C VAL A 71 -19.01 14.74 -59.26
N ASN A 72 -18.62 14.86 -60.52
CA ASN A 72 -19.40 15.54 -61.53
C ASN A 72 -19.58 14.70 -62.80
N ASP A 73 -20.73 14.87 -63.46
CA ASP A 73 -21.05 14.19 -64.72
C ASP A 73 -20.72 15.07 -65.95
N LEU A 74 -20.93 14.54 -67.16
CA LEU A 74 -20.70 15.27 -68.41
C LEU A 74 -21.66 16.45 -68.63
N TYR A 75 -22.77 16.51 -67.88
CA TYR A 75 -23.75 17.58 -67.91
C TYR A 75 -23.52 18.64 -66.83
N ARG A 76 -22.39 18.57 -66.12
CA ARG A 76 -21.99 19.46 -65.02
C ARG A 76 -22.90 19.39 -63.78
N ASN A 77 -23.65 18.31 -63.60
CA ASN A 77 -24.24 18.01 -62.31
C ASN A 77 -23.11 17.61 -61.35
N ALA A 78 -23.14 18.10 -60.11
CA ALA A 78 -22.09 17.84 -59.12
C ALA A 78 -22.69 17.44 -57.78
N VAL A 79 -22.11 16.41 -57.16
CA VAL A 79 -22.41 15.94 -55.81
C VAL A 79 -21.10 15.88 -55.02
N PHE A 80 -21.14 16.26 -53.75
CA PHE A 80 -19.99 16.17 -52.86
C PHE A 80 -20.13 14.98 -51.92
N SER A 81 -19.01 14.32 -51.62
CA SER A 81 -18.92 13.35 -50.54
C SER A 81 -19.07 14.02 -49.19
N ASP A 82 -19.31 13.22 -48.17
CA ASP A 82 -19.25 13.70 -46.80
C ASP A 82 -17.84 14.22 -46.49
N TRP A 83 -17.79 15.24 -45.64
CA TRP A 83 -16.52 15.74 -45.13
C TRP A 83 -15.95 14.73 -44.14
N VAL A 84 -14.71 14.29 -44.40
CA VAL A 84 -13.99 13.38 -43.52
C VAL A 84 -12.81 14.06 -42.87
N LYS A 85 -12.62 13.77 -41.59
CA LYS A 85 -11.49 14.28 -40.83
C LYS A 85 -10.36 13.27 -40.83
N VAL A 86 -9.20 13.70 -41.29
CA VAL A 86 -7.92 13.01 -41.08
C VAL A 86 -7.30 13.63 -39.84
N GLU A 87 -7.33 12.95 -38.71
CA GLU A 87 -6.70 13.40 -37.48
C GLU A 87 -5.30 12.81 -37.33
N VAL A 88 -4.31 13.69 -37.11
CA VAL A 88 -2.90 13.34 -37.07
C VAL A 88 -2.32 13.55 -35.67
N HIS A 89 -1.78 12.49 -35.09
CA HIS A 89 -1.12 12.50 -33.78
C HIS A 89 0.40 12.66 -33.92
N GLN A 90 0.93 13.77 -33.40
CA GLN A 90 2.36 14.10 -33.48
C GLN A 90 3.22 13.29 -32.50
N CYS A 91 2.67 12.97 -31.33
CA CYS A 91 3.36 12.26 -30.25
C CYS A 91 2.66 10.93 -29.96
N VAL A 92 3.18 9.83 -30.49
CA VAL A 92 2.68 8.48 -30.22
C VAL A 92 3.83 7.61 -29.70
N ALA A 93 3.55 6.68 -28.78
CA ALA A 93 4.55 5.81 -28.19
C ALA A 93 5.29 4.97 -29.24
N ARG A 94 6.59 4.70 -28.99
CA ARG A 94 7.40 3.85 -29.88
C ARG A 94 6.77 2.46 -30.02
N GLY A 95 6.66 1.98 -31.26
CA GLY A 95 6.07 0.68 -31.58
C GLY A 95 4.59 0.71 -31.96
N LEU A 96 3.97 1.89 -32.03
CA LEU A 96 2.64 2.09 -32.59
C LEU A 96 2.70 2.77 -33.98
N PRO A 97 1.81 2.39 -34.93
CA PRO A 97 0.89 1.26 -34.86
C PRO A 97 1.63 -0.09 -34.82
N PRO A 98 0.97 -1.17 -34.34
CA PRO A 98 1.47 -2.53 -34.48
C PRO A 98 1.77 -2.89 -35.93
N ARG A 99 2.75 -3.77 -36.17
CA ARG A 99 3.19 -4.15 -37.54
C ARG A 99 2.10 -4.71 -38.46
N LEU A 100 1.02 -5.25 -37.89
CA LEU A 100 -0.11 -5.84 -38.60
C LEU A 100 -1.44 -5.14 -38.25
N TRP A 101 -1.37 -3.85 -37.93
CA TRP A 101 -2.54 -3.04 -37.63
C TRP A 101 -3.49 -2.97 -38.82
N ARG A 102 -4.76 -3.32 -38.61
CA ARG A 102 -5.80 -3.36 -39.66
C ARG A 102 -6.78 -2.19 -39.55
N GLY A 103 -6.51 -1.27 -38.62
CA GLY A 103 -7.35 -0.09 -38.39
C GLY A 103 -8.23 -0.20 -37.15
N GLU A 104 -8.13 -1.27 -36.37
CA GLU A 104 -8.80 -1.39 -35.06
C GLU A 104 -8.37 -0.30 -34.08
N PRO A 105 -9.19 0.07 -33.08
CA PRO A 105 -8.85 1.14 -32.15
C PRO A 105 -7.66 0.79 -31.28
N VAL A 106 -6.70 1.71 -31.14
CA VAL A 106 -5.56 1.58 -30.23
C VAL A 106 -5.45 2.82 -29.36
N ILE A 107 -5.53 2.63 -28.04
CA ILE A 107 -5.38 3.73 -27.06
C ILE A 107 -3.96 4.28 -27.11
N ILE A 108 -3.83 5.58 -27.35
CA ILE A 108 -2.56 6.32 -27.36
C ILE A 108 -2.46 7.30 -26.19
N LEU A 109 -3.58 7.62 -25.53
CA LEU A 109 -3.63 8.44 -24.33
C LEU A 109 -4.69 7.89 -23.38
N ASN A 110 -4.24 7.49 -22.18
CA ASN A 110 -5.11 7.13 -21.07
C ASN A 110 -5.50 8.39 -20.27
N PRO A 111 -6.69 8.41 -19.64
CA PRO A 111 -7.02 9.44 -18.68
C PRO A 111 -6.12 9.36 -17.45
N MET A 112 -6.13 10.43 -16.64
CA MET A 112 -5.36 10.52 -15.40
C MET A 112 -6.29 10.65 -14.20
N GLU A 113 -5.87 10.13 -13.05
CA GLU A 113 -6.56 10.33 -11.78
C GLU A 113 -6.69 11.82 -11.42
N GLN A 114 -7.82 12.21 -10.83
CA GLN A 114 -8.05 13.61 -10.44
C GLN A 114 -8.76 13.74 -9.11
N ARG A 115 -8.37 14.76 -8.35
CA ARG A 115 -9.10 15.24 -7.16
C ARG A 115 -9.63 16.63 -7.47
N VAL A 116 -10.95 16.78 -7.46
CA VAL A 116 -11.63 18.01 -7.88
C VAL A 116 -12.46 18.55 -6.72
N GLU A 117 -12.42 19.87 -6.52
CA GLU A 117 -13.27 20.47 -5.49
C GLU A 117 -14.73 20.51 -5.96
N VAL A 118 -15.70 20.36 -5.04
CA VAL A 118 -17.12 20.51 -5.39
C VAL A 118 -17.36 21.87 -6.08
N GLY A 119 -18.02 21.83 -7.23
CA GLY A 119 -18.32 23.01 -8.07
C GLY A 119 -17.20 23.42 -9.03
N LYS A 120 -16.00 22.82 -8.96
CA LYS A 120 -14.93 23.05 -9.95
C LYS A 120 -15.11 22.14 -11.18
N PRO A 121 -14.53 22.51 -12.33
CA PRO A 121 -14.60 21.69 -13.52
C PRO A 121 -13.73 20.43 -13.39
N LEU A 122 -14.28 19.27 -13.80
CA LEU A 122 -13.55 18.01 -13.98
C LEU A 122 -13.33 17.78 -15.48
N GLN A 123 -12.10 17.46 -15.87
CA GLN A 123 -11.76 17.15 -17.25
C GLN A 123 -10.95 15.85 -17.36
N LEU A 124 -11.55 14.80 -17.92
CA LEU A 124 -10.80 13.60 -18.32
C LEU A 124 -10.57 13.59 -19.83
N GLN A 125 -9.48 12.97 -20.27
CA GLN A 125 -9.15 12.87 -21.69
C GLN A 125 -8.65 11.46 -22.03
N CYS A 126 -9.20 10.90 -23.10
CA CYS A 126 -8.69 9.71 -23.78
C CYS A 126 -8.42 10.03 -25.24
N ALA A 127 -7.48 9.32 -25.86
CA ALA A 127 -7.29 9.37 -27.30
C ALA A 127 -6.90 7.99 -27.84
N ALA A 128 -7.42 7.69 -29.02
CA ALA A 128 -7.16 6.45 -29.75
C ALA A 128 -6.90 6.75 -31.24
N MET A 129 -6.04 5.92 -31.84
CA MET A 129 -5.89 5.82 -33.28
C MET A 129 -6.78 4.72 -33.86
N GLY A 130 -7.20 4.83 -35.12
CA GLY A 130 -8.15 3.95 -35.78
C GLY A 130 -8.39 4.32 -37.23
N VAL A 131 -8.65 3.32 -38.07
CA VAL A 131 -9.12 3.46 -39.46
C VAL A 131 -10.31 2.50 -39.64
N PRO A 132 -11.58 2.98 -39.57
CA PRO A 132 -12.03 4.37 -39.39
C PRO A 132 -11.69 4.99 -38.03
N ALA A 133 -11.76 6.32 -37.94
CA ALA A 133 -11.54 7.07 -36.70
C ALA A 133 -12.45 6.53 -35.58
N PRO A 134 -11.92 6.25 -34.38
CA PRO A 134 -12.73 5.69 -33.31
C PRO A 134 -13.78 6.68 -32.79
N CYS A 135 -14.97 6.18 -32.51
CA CYS A 135 -15.97 6.82 -31.66
C CYS A 135 -15.60 6.57 -30.19
N TYR A 136 -16.06 7.45 -29.29
CA TYR A 136 -15.73 7.36 -27.87
C TYR A 136 -17.00 7.22 -27.05
N GLN A 137 -16.91 6.51 -25.92
CA GLN A 137 -17.99 6.41 -24.95
C GLN A 137 -17.41 6.29 -23.54
N TRP A 138 -17.83 7.18 -22.64
CA TRP A 138 -17.39 7.17 -21.25
C TRP A 138 -18.32 6.36 -20.35
N TYR A 139 -17.73 5.81 -19.29
CA TYR A 139 -18.40 5.05 -18.25
C TYR A 139 -17.94 5.52 -16.86
N ARG A 140 -18.85 5.48 -15.88
CA ARG A 140 -18.58 5.75 -14.46
C ARG A 140 -19.13 4.64 -13.60
N ASN A 141 -18.28 3.98 -12.82
CA ASN A 141 -18.63 2.84 -11.97
C ASN A 141 -19.38 1.73 -12.76
N GLY A 142 -18.94 1.48 -13.99
CA GLY A 142 -19.57 0.52 -14.92
C GLY A 142 -20.85 1.03 -15.62
N ASN A 143 -21.37 2.21 -15.27
CA ASN A 143 -22.57 2.76 -15.90
C ASN A 143 -22.22 3.66 -17.09
N LEU A 144 -23.03 3.55 -18.14
CA LEU A 144 -22.93 4.35 -19.35
C LEU A 144 -23.20 5.84 -19.04
N LEU A 145 -22.30 6.72 -19.50
CA LEU A 145 -22.52 8.16 -19.49
C LEU A 145 -23.03 8.61 -20.85
N GLU A 146 -24.35 8.53 -21.08
CA GLU A 146 -24.99 8.68 -22.40
C GLU A 146 -24.57 9.94 -23.18
N GLN A 147 -24.37 11.06 -22.48
CA GLN A 147 -24.05 12.36 -23.06
C GLN A 147 -22.54 12.57 -23.31
N HIS A 148 -21.69 11.62 -22.90
CA HIS A 148 -20.24 11.74 -22.96
C HIS A 148 -19.64 10.80 -24.02
N LYS A 149 -19.76 11.22 -25.28
CA LYS A 149 -19.29 10.48 -26.49
C LYS A 149 -18.02 11.06 -27.15
N ARG A 150 -17.34 11.97 -26.46
CA ARG A 150 -16.16 12.69 -26.99
C ARG A 150 -14.88 12.21 -26.32
N LYS A 151 -13.73 12.51 -26.94
CA LYS A 151 -12.38 12.28 -26.38
C LYS A 151 -12.17 12.88 -25.00
N LYS A 152 -12.84 14.01 -24.74
CA LYS A 152 -12.81 14.72 -23.47
C LYS A 152 -14.15 14.57 -22.77
N LEU A 153 -14.12 14.11 -21.53
CA LEU A 153 -15.23 14.20 -20.60
C LEU A 153 -15.07 15.50 -19.82
N TRP A 154 -16.11 16.34 -19.84
CA TRP A 154 -16.12 17.62 -19.17
C TRP A 154 -17.36 17.72 -18.27
N ILE A 155 -17.14 17.88 -16.96
CA ILE A 155 -18.20 18.20 -16.00
C ILE A 155 -17.92 19.63 -15.53
N THR A 156 -18.80 20.57 -15.86
CA THR A 156 -18.60 22.00 -15.57
C THR A 156 -18.58 22.30 -14.08
N HIS A 157 -19.47 21.67 -13.33
CA HIS A 157 -19.62 21.83 -11.88
C HIS A 157 -19.66 20.45 -11.24
N ALA A 158 -18.50 19.96 -10.82
CA ALA A 158 -18.38 18.62 -10.24
C ALA A 158 -19.16 18.50 -8.93
N LYS A 159 -19.96 17.44 -8.79
CA LYS A 159 -20.70 17.08 -7.58
C LYS A 159 -20.03 15.89 -6.90
N VAL A 160 -20.27 15.70 -5.61
CA VAL A 160 -19.74 14.53 -4.86
C VAL A 160 -20.15 13.21 -5.52
N SER A 161 -21.36 13.15 -6.09
CA SER A 161 -21.89 12.02 -6.87
C SER A 161 -21.13 11.74 -8.17
N ASP A 162 -20.26 12.65 -8.59
CA ASP A 162 -19.37 12.47 -9.73
C ASP A 162 -18.04 11.80 -9.35
N SER A 163 -17.86 11.43 -8.09
CA SER A 163 -16.75 10.56 -7.69
C SER A 163 -16.97 9.13 -8.19
N GLY A 164 -15.88 8.45 -8.54
CA GLY A 164 -15.91 7.05 -8.95
C GLY A 164 -14.79 6.70 -9.91
N THR A 165 -14.87 5.48 -10.42
CA THR A 165 -13.93 4.92 -11.39
C THR A 165 -14.44 5.18 -12.80
N TYR A 166 -13.61 5.81 -13.63
CA TYR A 166 -13.92 6.21 -15.00
C TYR A 166 -13.13 5.39 -16.02
N LEU A 167 -13.81 5.02 -17.11
CA LEU A 167 -13.26 4.30 -18.26
C LEU A 167 -13.78 4.93 -19.54
N CYS A 168 -12.96 4.90 -20.60
CA CYS A 168 -13.33 5.33 -21.94
C CYS A 168 -13.18 4.15 -22.89
N CYS A 169 -14.24 3.83 -23.63
CA CYS A 169 -14.21 2.86 -24.72
C CYS A 169 -14.03 3.61 -26.05
N ALA A 170 -13.05 3.21 -26.84
CA ALA A 170 -12.85 3.67 -28.21
C ALA A 170 -13.25 2.54 -29.18
N SER A 171 -14.18 2.79 -30.09
CA SER A 171 -14.73 1.76 -30.99
C SER A 171 -14.82 2.22 -32.44
N ASN A 172 -14.66 1.29 -33.38
CA ASN A 172 -14.95 1.48 -34.80
C ASN A 172 -15.45 0.16 -35.42
N SER A 173 -15.60 0.11 -36.74
CA SER A 173 -16.07 -1.08 -37.47
C SER A 173 -15.17 -2.32 -37.33
N HIS A 174 -13.93 -2.17 -36.84
CA HIS A 174 -12.97 -3.26 -36.65
C HIS A 174 -12.89 -3.75 -35.20
N GLY A 175 -13.56 -3.11 -34.24
CA GLY A 175 -13.63 -3.54 -32.84
C GLY A 175 -13.61 -2.38 -31.84
N GLU A 176 -13.29 -2.71 -30.60
CA GLU A 176 -13.21 -1.75 -29.49
C GLU A 176 -11.95 -1.95 -28.63
N HIS A 177 -11.51 -0.89 -27.97
CA HIS A 177 -10.40 -0.89 -27.03
C HIS A 177 -10.70 0.07 -25.87
N TRP A 178 -10.50 -0.41 -24.65
CA TRP A 178 -10.76 0.32 -23.41
C TRP A 178 -9.50 0.98 -22.85
N THR A 179 -9.65 2.16 -22.24
CA THR A 179 -8.59 2.77 -21.44
C THR A 179 -8.39 2.05 -20.12
N ASN A 180 -7.29 2.35 -19.43
CA ASN A 180 -7.15 2.02 -18.01
C ASN A 180 -8.25 2.73 -17.20
N ALA A 181 -8.68 2.08 -16.11
CA ALA A 181 -9.55 2.66 -15.10
C ALA A 181 -8.83 3.78 -14.36
N VAL A 182 -9.49 4.92 -14.14
CA VAL A 182 -8.97 6.01 -13.31
C VAL A 182 -9.98 6.44 -12.26
N ASP A 183 -9.49 6.71 -11.05
CA ASP A 183 -10.35 7.18 -9.97
C ASP A 183 -10.40 8.70 -9.94
N VAL A 184 -11.63 9.21 -9.86
CA VAL A 184 -11.92 10.63 -9.64
C VAL A 184 -12.56 10.78 -8.27
N HIS A 185 -12.05 11.73 -7.50
CA HIS A 185 -12.62 12.11 -6.21
C HIS A 185 -13.07 13.56 -6.23
N VAL A 186 -14.39 13.78 -6.07
CA VAL A 186 -15.00 15.10 -5.97
C VAL A 186 -15.43 15.35 -4.54
N GLY A 187 -14.82 16.32 -3.87
CA GLY A 187 -15.10 16.64 -2.47
C GLY A 187 -14.73 18.07 -2.12
N THR A 188 -15.02 18.54 -0.92
CA THR A 188 -14.44 19.81 -0.47
C THR A 188 -12.93 19.66 -0.42
N CYS A 189 -12.18 20.56 -1.05
CA CYS A 189 -10.74 20.66 -0.85
C CYS A 189 -10.42 21.34 0.49
N GLY A 190 -11.05 20.83 1.56
CA GLY A 190 -10.26 20.58 2.73
C GLY A 190 -9.55 19.27 2.42
N SER A 191 -8.22 19.25 2.48
CA SER A 191 -7.63 18.07 3.11
C SER A 191 -8.40 17.92 4.43
N GLU A 192 -9.38 17.02 4.53
CA GLU A 192 -9.73 16.48 5.83
C GLU A 192 -8.45 15.79 6.28
N LYS A 193 -7.55 16.58 6.87
CA LYS A 193 -6.37 16.06 7.53
C LYS A 193 -6.98 15.20 8.61
N PHE A 194 -6.88 13.90 8.43
CA PHE A 194 -7.23 12.99 9.49
C PHE A 194 -6.18 13.18 10.59
N PHE A 195 -6.62 13.00 11.82
CA PHE A 195 -5.75 13.08 12.98
C PHE A 195 -5.85 11.78 13.74
N ALA A 196 -4.71 11.33 14.27
CA ALA A 196 -4.66 10.26 15.23
C ALA A 196 -4.71 10.86 16.64
N THR A 197 -5.44 10.25 17.59
CA THR A 197 -5.33 10.65 19.00
C THR A 197 -4.01 10.18 19.62
N GLY A 198 -3.45 9.11 19.07
CA GLY A 198 -2.12 8.58 19.34
C GLY A 198 -1.73 7.59 18.24
N LYS A 199 -0.45 7.25 18.14
CA LYS A 199 0.08 6.29 17.16
C LYS A 199 0.90 5.25 17.90
N ILE A 200 0.50 3.98 17.82
CA ILE A 200 1.09 2.89 18.62
C ILE A 200 1.38 1.71 17.70
N ALA A 201 2.57 1.12 17.82
CA ALA A 201 2.98 -0.03 17.03
C ALA A 201 3.60 -1.13 17.91
N LEU A 202 3.17 -2.38 17.69
CA LEU A 202 3.82 -3.57 18.23
C LEU A 202 4.43 -4.36 17.07
N LEU A 203 5.75 -4.53 17.11
CA LEU A 203 6.54 -5.24 16.12
C LEU A 203 7.16 -6.48 16.79
N VAL A 204 6.91 -7.66 16.23
CA VAL A 204 7.46 -8.93 16.75
C VAL A 204 8.24 -9.64 15.64
N GLY A 205 9.50 -9.96 15.91
CA GLY A 205 10.38 -10.70 15.01
C GLY A 205 10.84 -12.00 15.64
N ASN A 206 10.30 -13.13 15.19
CA ASN A 206 10.68 -14.44 15.70
C ASN A 206 11.65 -15.12 14.73
N ASN A 207 12.85 -15.41 15.20
CA ASN A 207 13.97 -15.88 14.40
C ASN A 207 14.53 -17.22 14.89
N ARG A 208 14.66 -17.38 16.22
CA ARG A 208 15.35 -18.50 16.89
C ARG A 208 14.37 -19.55 17.41
N TYR A 209 13.87 -20.38 16.51
CA TYR A 209 12.93 -21.45 16.85
C TYR A 209 13.63 -22.65 17.45
N GLN A 210 13.03 -23.23 18.49
CA GLN A 210 13.59 -24.40 19.19
C GLN A 210 13.41 -25.70 18.40
N HIS A 211 12.31 -25.78 17.65
CA HIS A 211 11.89 -27.01 16.96
C HIS A 211 11.62 -26.81 15.45
N HIS A 212 11.95 -25.63 14.89
CA HIS A 212 11.70 -25.28 13.49
C HIS A 212 12.92 -24.59 12.88
N PRO A 213 13.03 -24.48 11.54
CA PRO A 213 14.15 -23.79 10.90
C PRO A 213 14.26 -22.34 11.37
N ASN A 214 15.49 -21.90 11.68
CA ASN A 214 15.74 -20.51 12.04
C ASN A 214 15.69 -19.60 10.81
N LEU A 215 15.20 -18.39 11.01
CA LEU A 215 15.14 -17.34 10.00
C LEU A 215 16.34 -16.40 10.14
N MET A 216 16.44 -15.38 9.29
CA MET A 216 17.51 -14.37 9.37
C MET A 216 17.03 -12.93 9.17
N ALA A 217 16.03 -12.71 8.34
CA ALA A 217 15.49 -11.39 8.06
C ALA A 217 14.74 -10.72 9.23
N PRO A 218 13.99 -11.42 10.12
CA PRO A 218 13.11 -10.78 11.09
C PRO A 218 13.79 -9.74 11.98
N VAL A 219 15.05 -9.97 12.37
CA VAL A 219 15.82 -9.03 13.19
C VAL A 219 16.01 -7.69 12.48
N LYS A 220 16.44 -7.73 11.22
CA LYS A 220 16.69 -6.53 10.43
C LYS A 220 15.39 -5.84 10.04
N ASP A 221 14.37 -6.62 9.69
CA ASP A 221 13.10 -6.07 9.22
C ASP A 221 12.36 -5.32 10.34
N VAL A 222 12.32 -5.90 11.54
CA VAL A 222 11.77 -5.23 12.73
C VAL A 222 12.58 -3.98 13.07
N PHE A 223 13.90 -4.03 12.98
CA PHE A 223 14.76 -2.88 13.26
C PHE A 223 14.51 -1.73 12.28
N GLU A 224 14.51 -2.01 10.97
CA GLU A 224 14.26 -1.00 9.92
C GLU A 224 12.87 -0.39 10.07
N LEU A 225 11.82 -1.21 10.26
CA LEU A 225 10.46 -0.73 10.42
C LEU A 225 10.28 0.11 11.68
N SER A 226 10.91 -0.29 12.80
CA SER A 226 10.83 0.45 14.07
C SER A 226 11.26 1.91 13.87
N ARG A 227 12.42 2.12 13.24
CA ARG A 227 12.96 3.47 13.00
C ARG A 227 12.08 4.31 12.08
N LEU A 228 11.50 3.69 11.05
CA LEU A 228 10.61 4.40 10.11
C LEU A 228 9.30 4.81 10.78
N LEU A 229 8.75 3.96 11.65
CA LEU A 229 7.53 4.27 12.40
C LEU A 229 7.78 5.32 13.49
N GLU A 230 8.92 5.28 14.17
CA GLU A 230 9.34 6.33 15.11
C GLU A 230 9.45 7.70 14.44
N GLN A 231 9.98 7.77 13.21
CA GLN A 231 9.99 9.01 12.41
C GLN A 231 8.58 9.54 12.09
N LEU A 232 7.59 8.66 12.01
CA LEU A 232 6.18 8.99 11.80
C LEU A 232 5.44 9.33 13.10
N GLY A 233 6.14 9.35 14.23
CA GLY A 233 5.60 9.66 15.55
C GLY A 233 4.88 8.48 16.23
N PHE A 234 5.10 7.25 15.78
CA PHE A 234 4.59 6.08 16.48
C PHE A 234 5.40 5.81 17.75
N GLN A 235 4.68 5.42 18.81
CA GLN A 235 5.27 4.73 19.95
C GLN A 235 5.44 3.26 19.58
N VAL A 236 6.69 2.84 19.40
CA VAL A 236 7.03 1.50 18.90
C VAL A 236 7.51 0.61 20.03
N VAL A 237 6.95 -0.59 20.12
CA VAL A 237 7.45 -1.69 20.93
C VAL A 237 7.96 -2.78 20.00
N SER A 238 9.27 -2.99 19.97
CA SER A 238 9.92 -3.97 19.10
C SER A 238 10.48 -5.12 19.93
N LEU A 239 10.10 -6.36 19.60
CA LEU A 239 10.42 -7.54 20.40
C LEU A 239 10.94 -8.66 19.52
N LEU A 240 11.99 -9.34 19.97
CA LEU A 240 12.57 -10.48 19.27
C LEU A 240 12.40 -11.79 20.05
N ASP A 241 12.27 -12.89 19.30
CA ASP A 241 12.34 -14.28 19.77
C ASP A 241 11.44 -14.58 20.99
N LEU A 242 10.15 -14.28 20.83
CA LEU A 242 9.16 -14.45 21.89
C LEU A 242 8.58 -15.86 21.91
N ASN A 243 8.50 -16.44 23.11
CA ASN A 243 7.71 -17.64 23.34
C ASN A 243 6.20 -17.33 23.37
N LYS A 244 5.35 -18.37 23.39
CA LYS A 244 3.89 -18.20 23.32
C LYS A 244 3.34 -17.32 24.44
N ALA A 245 3.80 -17.53 25.68
CA ALA A 245 3.34 -16.77 26.85
C ALA A 245 3.77 -15.29 26.77
N GLU A 246 5.00 -15.05 26.30
CA GLU A 246 5.54 -13.71 26.08
C GLU A 246 4.82 -12.98 24.96
N MET A 247 4.53 -13.64 23.83
CA MET A 247 3.72 -13.07 22.74
C MET A 247 2.32 -12.70 23.24
N ALA A 248 1.66 -13.58 23.99
CA ALA A 248 0.34 -13.31 24.54
C ALA A 248 0.36 -12.11 25.51
N THR A 249 1.40 -12.01 26.33
CA THR A 249 1.60 -10.87 27.25
C THR A 249 1.83 -9.59 26.47
N ALA A 250 2.72 -9.59 25.48
CA ALA A 250 3.02 -8.42 24.66
C ALA A 250 1.80 -7.91 23.91
N VAL A 251 1.02 -8.82 23.31
CA VAL A 251 -0.26 -8.48 22.67
C VAL A 251 -1.25 -7.90 23.68
N SER A 252 -1.37 -8.49 24.87
CA SER A 252 -2.27 -7.98 25.91
C SER A 252 -1.89 -6.55 26.33
N GLN A 253 -0.60 -6.27 26.48
CA GLN A 253 -0.11 -4.95 26.86
C GLN A 253 -0.29 -3.94 25.73
N PHE A 254 0.00 -4.32 24.49
CA PHE A 254 -0.30 -3.48 23.32
C PHE A 254 -1.77 -3.07 23.27
N LEU A 255 -2.69 -4.02 23.47
CA LEU A 255 -4.13 -3.76 23.45
C LEU A 255 -4.60 -2.83 24.58
N GLN A 256 -3.92 -2.84 25.74
CA GLN A 256 -4.22 -1.94 26.86
C GLN A 256 -3.83 -0.48 26.58
N LEU A 257 -2.93 -0.25 25.63
CA LEU A 257 -2.50 1.09 25.22
C LEU A 257 -3.41 1.71 24.15
N LEU A 258 -4.24 0.89 23.51
CA LEU A 258 -5.12 1.36 22.45
C LEU A 258 -6.33 2.07 23.06
N GLU A 259 -6.60 3.26 22.56
CA GLU A 259 -7.75 4.07 22.95
C GLU A 259 -8.51 4.54 21.70
N LYS A 260 -9.66 5.17 21.93
CA LYS A 260 -10.49 5.72 20.85
C LYS A 260 -9.69 6.69 19.99
N GLY A 261 -9.70 6.47 18.67
CA GLY A 261 -9.03 7.34 17.70
C GLY A 261 -7.54 7.06 17.47
N VAL A 262 -6.95 6.08 18.16
CA VAL A 262 -5.54 5.69 17.98
C VAL A 262 -5.32 5.02 16.63
N TYR A 263 -4.16 5.24 16.03
CA TYR A 263 -3.66 4.48 14.89
C TYR A 263 -2.78 3.36 15.41
N ALA A 264 -3.19 2.12 15.15
CA ALA A 264 -2.58 0.93 15.72
C ALA A 264 -1.95 0.08 14.61
N ILE A 265 -0.66 -0.21 14.73
CA ILE A 265 0.07 -1.11 13.84
C ILE A 265 0.47 -2.37 14.61
N PHE A 266 0.15 -3.53 14.04
CA PHE A 266 0.68 -4.80 14.49
C PHE A 266 1.48 -5.43 13.34
N TYR A 267 2.79 -5.58 13.53
CA TYR A 267 3.69 -6.21 12.56
C TYR A 267 4.29 -7.49 13.14
N TYR A 268 4.29 -8.54 12.34
CA TYR A 268 4.92 -9.81 12.71
C TYR A 268 5.74 -10.36 11.56
N ALA A 269 7.00 -10.69 11.84
CA ALA A 269 7.91 -11.40 10.95
C ALA A 269 8.33 -12.72 11.58
N GLY A 270 8.11 -13.83 10.88
CA GLY A 270 8.43 -15.16 11.39
C GLY A 270 7.68 -16.29 10.69
N HIS A 271 7.74 -17.48 11.27
CA HIS A 271 6.89 -18.59 10.85
C HIS A 271 5.43 -18.28 11.14
N GLY A 272 4.59 -18.61 10.19
CA GLY A 272 3.16 -18.42 10.22
C GLY A 272 2.46 -19.40 9.29
N TYR A 273 1.16 -19.52 9.47
CA TYR A 273 0.31 -20.29 8.56
C TYR A 273 -1.09 -19.68 8.52
N GLU A 274 -1.80 -20.02 7.45
CA GLU A 274 -3.22 -19.72 7.31
C GLU A 274 -4.02 -21.01 7.29
N HIS A 275 -5.22 -21.01 7.86
CA HIS A 275 -6.19 -22.07 7.67
C HIS A 275 -7.60 -21.49 7.57
N LEU A 276 -8.25 -21.65 6.41
CA LEU A 276 -9.59 -21.14 6.12
C LEU A 276 -9.71 -19.63 6.39
N GLY A 277 -8.78 -18.84 5.83
CA GLY A 277 -8.72 -17.38 6.00
C GLY A 277 -8.26 -16.90 7.39
N ARG A 278 -7.81 -17.81 8.27
CA ARG A 278 -7.35 -17.47 9.63
C ARG A 278 -5.86 -17.60 9.77
N ASN A 279 -5.24 -16.51 10.24
CA ASN A 279 -3.80 -16.36 10.28
C ASN A 279 -3.30 -16.62 11.69
N TYR A 280 -2.25 -17.44 11.79
CA TYR A 280 -1.65 -17.85 13.04
C TYR A 280 -0.15 -17.57 13.00
N MET A 281 0.32 -16.89 14.04
CA MET A 281 1.74 -16.65 14.26
C MET A 281 2.32 -17.77 15.13
N VAL A 282 3.48 -18.28 14.75
CA VAL A 282 4.15 -19.40 15.42
C VAL A 282 5.19 -18.88 16.40
N PRO A 283 5.04 -19.12 17.72
CA PRO A 283 6.05 -18.74 18.71
C PRO A 283 7.34 -19.55 18.59
N VAL A 284 8.45 -19.05 19.15
CA VAL A 284 9.76 -19.74 19.05
C VAL A 284 9.82 -21.09 19.78
N ASP A 285 8.96 -21.30 20.77
CA ASP A 285 8.82 -22.53 21.56
C ASP A 285 7.75 -23.49 21.00
N ALA A 286 7.18 -23.21 19.83
CA ALA A 286 6.15 -24.06 19.24
C ALA A 286 6.68 -25.48 18.95
N PRO A 287 5.96 -26.56 19.33
CA PRO A 287 6.39 -27.93 19.08
C PRO A 287 6.36 -28.27 17.58
N GLN A 288 6.95 -29.40 17.20
CA GLN A 288 6.88 -29.93 15.83
C GLN A 288 6.16 -31.29 15.84
N PRO A 289 4.95 -31.43 15.24
CA PRO A 289 4.16 -30.38 14.58
C PRO A 289 3.43 -29.47 15.59
N TYR A 290 3.22 -28.20 15.22
CA TYR A 290 2.38 -27.27 15.98
C TYR A 290 0.91 -27.34 15.56
N SER A 291 0.06 -26.75 16.39
CA SER A 291 -1.39 -26.69 16.24
C SER A 291 -1.92 -25.31 16.66
N PRO A 292 -3.17 -24.96 16.35
CA PRO A 292 -3.74 -23.65 16.71
C PRO A 292 -3.63 -23.31 18.19
N GLU A 293 -3.74 -24.29 19.09
CA GLU A 293 -3.57 -24.07 20.52
C GLU A 293 -2.14 -23.65 20.90
N ASN A 294 -1.13 -23.94 20.09
CA ASN A 294 0.26 -23.54 20.31
C ASN A 294 0.59 -22.17 19.69
N CYS A 295 -0.33 -21.57 18.94
CA CYS A 295 -0.07 -20.39 18.12
C CYS A 295 -0.94 -19.20 18.56
N ILE A 296 -0.62 -18.01 18.04
CA ILE A 296 -1.39 -16.78 18.31
C ILE A 296 -2.25 -16.44 17.09
N SER A 297 -3.57 -16.38 17.27
CA SER A 297 -4.52 -16.01 16.20
C SER A 297 -4.53 -14.50 15.98
N VAL A 298 -4.22 -14.08 14.76
CA VAL A 298 -4.20 -12.67 14.35
C VAL A 298 -5.61 -12.05 14.39
N GLN A 299 -6.64 -12.81 13.99
CA GLN A 299 -8.02 -12.31 13.99
C GLN A 299 -8.52 -11.95 15.40
N ARG A 300 -8.05 -12.66 16.45
CA ARG A 300 -8.37 -12.30 17.84
C ARG A 300 -7.73 -10.97 18.25
N ILE A 301 -6.54 -10.67 17.74
CA ILE A 301 -5.88 -9.37 17.97
C ILE A 301 -6.70 -8.28 17.31
N LEU A 302 -7.04 -8.44 16.02
CA LEU A 302 -7.84 -7.45 15.29
C LEU A 302 -9.19 -7.19 15.99
N GLN A 303 -9.89 -8.24 16.40
CA GLN A 303 -11.16 -8.12 17.10
C GLN A 303 -11.03 -7.24 18.34
N LYS A 304 -9.97 -7.46 19.14
CA LYS A 304 -9.70 -6.65 20.33
C LYS A 304 -9.26 -5.23 20.00
N MET A 305 -8.52 -5.01 18.91
CA MET A 305 -8.17 -3.66 18.45
C MET A 305 -9.43 -2.86 18.07
N GLN A 306 -10.38 -3.49 17.36
CA GLN A 306 -11.65 -2.86 17.00
C GLN A 306 -12.51 -2.53 18.22
N GLN A 307 -12.52 -3.40 19.24
CA GLN A 307 -13.21 -3.14 20.51
C GLN A 307 -12.70 -1.88 21.25
N GLN A 308 -11.44 -1.48 21.01
CA GLN A 308 -10.86 -0.25 21.57
C GLN A 308 -11.22 1.03 20.77
N GLN A 309 -12.08 0.92 19.75
CA GLN A 309 -12.53 2.05 18.92
C GLN A 309 -11.38 2.85 18.27
N THR A 310 -10.31 2.14 17.88
CA THR A 310 -9.19 2.72 17.13
C THR A 310 -9.67 3.35 15.81
N ALA A 311 -9.01 4.43 15.37
CA ALA A 311 -9.34 5.07 14.10
C ALA A 311 -8.74 4.35 12.88
N LEU A 312 -7.65 3.61 13.09
CA LEU A 312 -6.96 2.88 12.03
C LEU A 312 -6.28 1.63 12.61
N ASN A 313 -6.58 0.47 12.04
CA ASN A 313 -5.98 -0.82 12.39
C ASN A 313 -5.20 -1.36 11.21
N ILE A 314 -3.88 -1.51 11.36
CA ILE A 314 -3.02 -2.04 10.31
C ILE A 314 -2.35 -3.30 10.83
N ILE A 315 -2.53 -4.40 10.09
CA ILE A 315 -1.90 -5.68 10.37
C ILE A 315 -0.99 -6.02 9.20
N LEU A 316 0.31 -6.09 9.46
CA LEU A 316 1.33 -6.41 8.48
C LEU A 316 1.94 -7.77 8.85
N LEU A 317 1.74 -8.77 7.99
CA LEU A 317 2.20 -10.15 8.23
C LEU A 317 3.28 -10.53 7.22
N ASP A 318 4.50 -10.64 7.71
CA ASP A 318 5.66 -11.10 6.95
C ASP A 318 5.95 -12.57 7.28
N THR A 319 5.05 -13.44 6.80
CA THR A 319 5.07 -14.87 7.10
C THR A 319 4.64 -15.68 5.89
N CYS A 320 5.01 -16.96 5.87
CA CYS A 320 4.33 -17.95 5.03
C CYS A 320 2.85 -18.05 5.44
N ARG A 321 2.01 -18.47 4.48
CA ARG A 321 0.55 -18.67 4.68
C ARG A 321 0.10 -20.07 4.28
N LYS A 322 1.03 -21.03 4.17
CA LYS A 322 0.75 -22.43 3.85
C LYS A 322 0.27 -23.22 5.07
N TRP A 323 -0.75 -24.05 4.86
CA TRP A 323 -1.23 -25.02 5.86
C TRP A 323 -0.62 -26.41 5.67
N TYR A 324 -0.06 -26.99 6.73
CA TYR A 324 0.61 -28.29 6.67
C TYR A 324 -0.07 -29.41 7.47
N ASN A 325 -1.17 -29.15 8.20
CA ASN A 325 -1.76 -30.11 9.15
C ASN A 325 -3.29 -30.33 8.96
N PRO A 326 -3.74 -31.14 7.97
CA PRO A 326 -5.16 -31.40 7.78
C PRO A 326 -5.79 -32.12 9.00
N GLY A 327 -6.91 -31.61 9.52
CA GLY A 327 -7.75 -32.31 10.52
C GLY A 327 -7.90 -31.67 11.90
N ARG A 328 -7.44 -30.43 12.13
CA ARG A 328 -7.56 -29.75 13.45
C ARG A 328 -8.67 -28.71 13.47
N ALA A 329 -9.34 -28.59 14.62
CA ALA A 329 -10.40 -27.61 14.84
C ALA A 329 -9.83 -26.18 14.78
N LEU A 330 -10.54 -25.30 14.09
CA LEU A 330 -10.24 -23.87 14.07
C LEU A 330 -10.48 -23.25 15.45
N SER A 331 -9.81 -22.13 15.73
CA SER A 331 -10.19 -21.27 16.86
C SER A 331 -11.69 -20.91 16.78
N GLN A 332 -12.33 -20.45 17.85
CA GLN A 332 -13.60 -19.72 17.71
C GLN A 332 -13.29 -18.23 17.71
N VAL A 333 -13.78 -17.52 16.70
CA VAL A 333 -13.65 -16.07 16.53
C VAL A 333 -15.03 -15.55 16.12
N GLN A 334 -15.51 -14.52 16.79
CA GLN A 334 -16.78 -13.88 16.41
C GLN A 334 -16.60 -13.11 15.09
N PRO A 335 -17.67 -12.92 14.31
CA PRO A 335 -17.63 -12.04 13.14
C PRO A 335 -17.09 -10.66 13.51
N LEU A 336 -16.16 -10.14 12.71
CA LEU A 336 -15.63 -8.80 12.87
C LEU A 336 -16.72 -7.79 12.48
N GLU A 337 -16.86 -6.72 13.27
CA GLU A 337 -17.81 -5.66 12.97
C GLU A 337 -17.32 -4.77 11.80
N PRO A 338 -18.22 -4.24 10.97
CA PRO A 338 -17.88 -3.51 9.73
C PRO A 338 -17.48 -2.05 9.98
N TRP A 339 -16.54 -1.80 10.90
CA TRP A 339 -16.07 -0.45 11.28
C TRP A 339 -15.47 0.33 10.11
N GLY A 340 -14.84 -0.34 9.14
CA GLY A 340 -14.31 0.31 7.95
C GLY A 340 -12.99 1.05 8.15
N ASN A 341 -12.16 0.57 9.07
CA ASN A 341 -10.91 1.18 9.53
C ASN A 341 -9.73 0.18 9.53
N THR A 342 -9.87 -0.97 8.87
CA THR A 342 -8.86 -2.05 8.91
C THR A 342 -8.13 -2.19 7.58
N VAL A 343 -6.82 -2.42 7.65
CA VAL A 343 -5.96 -2.76 6.52
C VAL A 343 -5.05 -3.94 6.89
N TYR A 344 -5.04 -4.97 6.05
CA TYR A 344 -4.07 -6.05 6.07
C TYR A 344 -3.09 -5.90 4.91
N GLY A 345 -1.80 -6.03 5.21
CA GLY A 345 -0.75 -6.25 4.21
C GLY A 345 -0.08 -7.59 4.47
N TYR A 346 -0.33 -8.57 3.61
CA TYR A 346 0.32 -9.88 3.68
C TYR A 346 1.51 -9.89 2.73
N ALA A 347 2.68 -10.31 3.22
CA ALA A 347 3.87 -10.44 2.39
C ALA A 347 3.71 -11.44 1.23
N THR A 348 2.80 -12.41 1.37
CA THR A 348 2.51 -13.42 0.35
C THR A 348 1.01 -13.75 0.28
N SER A 349 0.60 -14.42 -0.78
CA SER A 349 -0.79 -14.83 -1.05
C SER A 349 -1.20 -16.03 -0.17
N GLU A 350 -2.49 -16.34 -0.12
CA GLU A 350 -2.99 -17.54 0.54
C GLU A 350 -2.31 -18.80 -0.03
N ASP A 351 -1.95 -19.75 0.83
CA ASP A 351 -1.21 -20.97 0.47
C ASP A 351 0.15 -20.77 -0.22
N ALA A 352 0.76 -19.59 -0.05
CA ALA A 352 2.08 -19.27 -0.57
C ALA A 352 3.15 -19.06 0.53
N GLU A 353 4.41 -19.03 0.11
CA GLU A 353 5.58 -18.78 0.96
C GLU A 353 6.01 -17.32 0.86
N ALA A 354 6.57 -16.79 1.94
CA ALA A 354 7.29 -15.52 1.95
C ALA A 354 8.80 -15.82 2.00
N TYR A 355 9.59 -15.12 1.19
CA TYR A 355 11.02 -15.40 1.01
C TYR A 355 11.90 -14.29 1.60
N GLU A 356 13.08 -14.72 2.04
CA GLU A 356 14.16 -13.87 2.53
C GLU A 356 15.35 -13.96 1.57
N LEU A 357 16.06 -12.85 1.34
CA LEU A 357 17.27 -12.85 0.52
C LEU A 357 18.50 -13.23 1.35
N GLN A 358 19.33 -14.13 0.80
CA GLN A 358 20.65 -14.47 1.33
C GLN A 358 21.75 -13.82 0.48
N ASP A 359 21.81 -12.49 0.49
CA ASP A 359 22.97 -11.77 -0.02
C ASP A 359 23.95 -11.58 1.14
N GLY A 360 25.14 -12.16 1.03
CA GLY A 360 26.11 -12.47 2.10
C GLY A 360 26.58 -11.35 3.06
N GLU A 361 26.01 -10.15 2.99
CA GLU A 361 26.22 -9.07 3.97
C GLU A 361 24.91 -8.40 4.45
N PHE A 362 23.75 -8.62 3.78
CA PHE A 362 22.50 -7.91 4.07
C PHE A 362 21.24 -8.75 3.77
N SER A 363 20.74 -9.51 4.73
CA SER A 363 19.45 -10.23 4.61
C SER A 363 18.27 -9.38 5.09
N SER A 364 17.50 -8.78 4.17
CA SER A 364 16.17 -8.21 4.46
C SER A 364 15.09 -9.08 3.82
N GLY A 365 13.91 -9.13 4.44
CA GLY A 365 12.72 -9.74 3.84
C GLY A 365 12.32 -8.99 2.58
N ILE A 366 11.80 -9.71 1.57
CA ILE A 366 11.38 -9.10 0.30
C ILE A 366 10.28 -8.05 0.53
N PHE A 367 9.35 -8.32 1.44
CA PHE A 367 8.29 -7.38 1.78
C PHE A 367 8.87 -6.09 2.39
N MET A 368 9.77 -6.21 3.38
CA MET A 368 10.39 -5.05 4.02
C MET A 368 11.28 -4.24 3.07
N LYS A 369 11.99 -4.90 2.14
CA LYS A 369 12.84 -4.28 1.11
C LYS A 369 12.10 -3.18 0.34
N TYR A 370 10.82 -3.39 0.06
CA TYR A 370 9.98 -2.43 -0.66
C TYR A 370 9.14 -1.57 0.26
N LEU A 371 8.58 -2.12 1.35
CA LEU A 371 7.78 -1.35 2.31
C LEU A 371 8.50 -0.08 2.78
N LYS A 372 9.80 -0.18 3.10
CA LYS A 372 10.60 0.96 3.56
C LYS A 372 10.70 2.13 2.57
N LYS A 373 10.54 1.88 1.27
CA LYS A 373 10.59 2.93 0.24
C LYS A 373 9.32 3.78 0.20
N HIS A 374 8.19 3.25 0.71
CA HIS A 374 6.88 3.87 0.57
C HIS A 374 6.25 4.29 1.90
N ILE A 375 6.64 3.66 3.02
CA ILE A 375 5.98 3.87 4.33
C ILE A 375 5.98 5.33 4.82
N LEU A 376 6.98 6.13 4.42
CA LEU A 376 7.09 7.55 4.80
C LEU A 376 6.32 8.50 3.87
N LYS A 377 5.73 8.02 2.78
CA LYS A 377 5.03 8.86 1.79
C LYS A 377 3.68 9.31 2.32
N GLU A 378 3.34 10.58 2.10
CA GLU A 378 2.02 11.15 2.41
C GLU A 378 0.97 10.63 1.41
N LYS A 379 0.50 9.41 1.66
CA LYS A 379 -0.54 8.72 0.88
C LYS A 379 -1.50 7.97 1.81
N LYS A 380 -2.71 7.66 1.31
CA LYS A 380 -3.62 6.70 1.97
C LYS A 380 -2.88 5.38 2.16
N VAL A 381 -3.04 4.73 3.31
CA VAL A 381 -2.32 3.48 3.63
C VAL A 381 -2.51 2.41 2.55
N THR A 382 -3.70 2.29 1.96
CA THR A 382 -3.97 1.32 0.89
C THR A 382 -3.15 1.61 -0.37
N HIS A 383 -3.11 2.87 -0.83
CA HIS A 383 -2.29 3.26 -1.99
C HIS A 383 -0.79 3.14 -1.72
N MET A 384 -0.36 3.37 -0.48
CA MET A 384 1.03 3.13 -0.07
C MET A 384 1.37 1.63 -0.22
N LEU A 385 0.49 0.74 0.23
CA LEU A 385 0.69 -0.71 0.08
C LEU A 385 0.54 -1.19 -1.36
N GLU A 386 -0.31 -0.56 -2.18
CA GLU A 386 -0.40 -0.84 -3.62
C GLU A 386 0.91 -0.51 -4.33
N ASP A 387 1.56 0.62 -4.02
CA ASP A 387 2.89 0.91 -4.54
C ASP A 387 3.90 -0.21 -4.16
N VAL A 388 3.83 -0.72 -2.92
CA VAL A 388 4.70 -1.82 -2.45
C VAL A 388 4.39 -3.11 -3.21
N LEU A 389 3.12 -3.41 -3.46
CA LEU A 389 2.67 -4.57 -4.21
C LEU A 389 3.17 -4.53 -5.66
N GLU A 390 3.11 -3.37 -6.33
CA GLU A 390 3.68 -3.20 -7.67
C GLU A 390 5.20 -3.43 -7.69
N ASP A 391 5.90 -2.88 -6.71
CA ASP A 391 7.35 -2.99 -6.59
C ASP A 391 7.80 -4.45 -6.33
N VAL A 392 7.09 -5.17 -5.46
CA VAL A 392 7.30 -6.61 -5.23
C VAL A 392 7.02 -7.41 -6.50
N GLY A 393 5.94 -7.09 -7.23
CA GLY A 393 5.56 -7.77 -8.47
C GLY A 393 6.55 -7.59 -9.61
N ARG A 394 7.37 -6.52 -9.58
CA ARG A 394 8.45 -6.26 -10.54
C ARG A 394 9.79 -6.88 -10.13
N ASP A 395 9.91 -7.44 -8.93
CA ASP A 395 11.18 -8.02 -8.45
C ASP A 395 11.44 -9.39 -9.12
N PRO A 396 12.54 -9.53 -9.89
CA PRO A 396 12.83 -10.75 -10.63
C PRO A 396 13.14 -11.96 -9.73
N LEU A 397 13.50 -11.76 -8.45
CA LEU A 397 13.85 -12.83 -7.53
C LEU A 397 12.62 -13.60 -7.02
N VAL A 398 11.47 -12.91 -6.97
CA VAL A 398 10.21 -13.43 -6.42
C VAL A 398 9.06 -13.51 -7.42
N THR A 399 9.27 -13.05 -8.66
CA THR A 399 8.27 -13.16 -9.74
C THR A 399 7.79 -14.62 -9.87
N GLY A 400 6.49 -14.85 -9.70
CA GLY A 400 5.87 -16.19 -9.75
C GLY A 400 6.04 -17.06 -8.50
N LYS A 401 6.68 -16.56 -7.44
CA LYS A 401 6.92 -17.30 -6.18
C LYS A 401 6.24 -16.66 -4.98
N GLN A 402 6.33 -15.33 -4.86
CA GLN A 402 5.71 -14.56 -3.79
C GLN A 402 4.96 -13.39 -4.39
N VAL A 403 3.68 -13.28 -4.02
CA VAL A 403 2.79 -12.21 -4.47
C VAL A 403 2.14 -11.61 -3.23
N MET A 404 2.39 -10.32 -3.00
CA MET A 404 1.80 -9.58 -1.90
C MET A 404 0.27 -9.52 -2.03
N GLU A 405 -0.44 -9.61 -0.90
CA GLU A 405 -1.90 -9.49 -0.88
C GLU A 405 -2.33 -8.36 0.06
N ILE A 406 -3.27 -7.53 -0.39
CA ILE A 406 -3.86 -6.44 0.41
C ILE A 406 -5.33 -6.76 0.63
N LYS A 407 -5.79 -6.76 1.89
CA LYS A 407 -7.21 -6.86 2.24
C LYS A 407 -7.58 -5.70 3.15
N HIS A 408 -8.57 -4.89 2.80
CA HIS A 408 -8.94 -3.74 3.64
C HIS A 408 -10.42 -3.42 3.62
N THR A 409 -10.86 -2.73 4.67
CA THR A 409 -12.17 -2.08 4.77
C THR A 409 -12.05 -0.57 4.97
N LEU A 410 -10.82 -0.02 4.94
CA LEU A 410 -10.53 1.39 5.19
C LEU A 410 -11.28 2.34 4.23
N LYS A 411 -12.31 3.00 4.76
CA LYS A 411 -13.15 3.97 4.03
C LYS A 411 -12.44 5.30 3.86
N GLU A 412 -11.88 5.81 4.95
CA GLU A 412 -11.28 7.13 5.04
C GLU A 412 -9.86 7.16 4.44
N ALA A 413 -9.43 8.32 3.93
CA ALA A 413 -8.12 8.50 3.31
C ALA A 413 -6.99 8.70 4.33
N ARG A 414 -7.00 7.94 5.43
CA ARG A 414 -5.99 8.04 6.50
C ARG A 414 -4.60 7.66 6.00
N SER A 415 -3.61 8.43 6.42
CA SER A 415 -2.19 8.21 6.12
C SER A 415 -1.41 7.89 7.40
N LEU A 416 -0.32 7.12 7.28
CA LEU A 416 0.62 6.98 8.40
C LEU A 416 1.27 8.30 8.81
N THR A 417 1.31 9.28 7.88
CA THR A 417 1.85 10.62 8.08
C THR A 417 0.88 11.58 8.77
N ASP A 418 -0.37 11.17 9.01
CA ASP A 418 -1.40 12.01 9.63
C ASP A 418 -0.92 12.58 10.99
N PRO A 419 -1.11 13.88 11.27
CA PRO A 419 -0.68 14.48 12.52
C PRO A 419 -1.41 13.91 13.76
N ILE A 420 -0.72 13.94 14.91
CA ILE A 420 -1.30 13.53 16.20
C ILE A 420 -2.01 14.73 16.85
N ARG A 421 -3.25 14.56 17.27
CA ARG A 421 -4.02 15.51 18.10
C ARG A 421 -4.55 14.77 19.34
N PRO A 422 -3.85 14.86 20.48
CA PRO A 422 -4.27 14.16 21.69
C PRO A 422 -5.60 14.70 22.19
N SER A 423 -6.52 13.81 22.53
CA SER A 423 -7.81 14.13 23.15
C SER A 423 -7.76 13.78 24.63
N GLY A 424 -7.52 14.79 25.50
CA GLY A 424 -7.60 14.63 26.96
C GLY A 424 -6.38 14.00 27.64
N ALA A 425 -6.41 13.99 28.98
CA ALA A 425 -5.31 13.81 29.94
C ALA A 425 -4.52 12.47 29.88
N GLY A 426 -4.69 11.64 28.84
CA GLY A 426 -3.95 10.39 28.64
C GLY A 426 -2.56 10.56 27.98
N ALA A 427 -2.21 11.77 27.56
CA ALA A 427 -0.97 12.06 26.83
C ALA A 427 0.34 11.81 27.62
N GLU A 428 0.24 11.58 28.94
CA GLU A 428 1.40 11.30 29.82
C GLU A 428 1.52 9.83 30.25
N ARG A 429 0.89 8.88 29.53
CA ARG A 429 0.98 7.45 29.92
C ARG A 429 2.24 6.72 29.43
N TRP A 430 3.07 7.35 28.61
CA TRP A 430 4.41 6.88 28.29
C TRP A 430 5.39 8.04 28.39
N GLY A 431 6.10 8.10 29.53
CA GLY A 431 7.30 8.92 29.64
C GLY A 431 8.28 8.47 28.57
N HIS A 432 8.99 9.44 28.01
CA HIS A 432 10.11 9.25 27.08
C HIS A 432 10.82 7.92 27.31
N SER A 433 11.18 7.23 26.22
CA SER A 433 12.18 6.17 26.27
C SER A 433 13.42 6.80 26.93
N HIS A 434 13.52 6.69 28.25
CA HIS A 434 14.63 7.22 29.01
C HIS A 434 15.76 6.29 28.64
N GLU A 435 16.53 6.68 27.63
CA GLU A 435 17.87 6.16 27.45
C GLU A 435 18.51 6.12 28.83
N LEU A 436 18.92 4.92 29.23
CA LEU A 436 19.53 4.71 30.52
C LEU A 436 20.77 5.61 30.58
N PRO A 437 20.85 6.57 31.53
CA PRO A 437 21.94 7.52 31.56
C PRO A 437 23.26 6.78 31.69
N SER A 438 24.29 7.28 31.00
CA SER A 438 25.63 6.73 31.14
C SER A 438 26.10 6.85 32.59
N ARG A 439 26.85 5.86 33.05
CA ARG A 439 27.36 5.80 34.43
C ARG A 439 28.88 5.79 34.39
N THR A 440 29.52 6.69 35.10
CA THR A 440 30.98 6.63 35.28
C THR A 440 31.31 5.91 36.57
N LEU A 441 32.08 4.82 36.47
CA LEU A 441 32.60 4.06 37.60
C LEU A 441 34.09 4.37 37.78
N THR A 442 34.54 4.47 39.04
CA THR A 442 35.95 4.72 39.37
C THR A 442 36.52 3.51 40.10
N PHE A 443 37.58 2.93 39.54
CA PHE A 443 38.31 1.82 40.14
C PHE A 443 39.16 2.30 41.32
N PRO A 444 39.46 1.44 42.31
CA PRO A 444 40.38 1.76 43.41
C PRO A 444 41.73 2.35 42.96
N CYS A 445 42.27 1.91 41.82
CA CYS A 445 43.46 2.49 41.21
C CYS A 445 43.28 3.91 40.64
N GLY A 446 42.09 4.51 40.71
CA GLY A 446 41.78 5.84 40.17
C GLY A 446 41.47 5.86 38.67
N ALA A 447 41.55 4.72 37.97
CA ALA A 447 41.08 4.62 36.59
C ALA A 447 39.54 4.76 36.53
N ARG A 448 39.04 5.42 35.49
CA ARG A 448 37.60 5.64 35.30
C ARG A 448 37.09 4.90 34.07
N ALA A 449 35.96 4.22 34.20
CA ALA A 449 35.26 3.59 33.09
C ALA A 449 33.86 4.18 32.94
N GLU A 450 33.49 4.57 31.73
CA GLU A 450 32.16 5.02 31.36
C GLU A 450 31.34 3.82 30.85
N LEU A 451 30.22 3.54 31.50
CA LEU A 451 29.22 2.58 31.07
C LEU A 451 28.12 3.27 30.27
N ARG A 452 27.81 2.73 29.10
CA ARG A 452 26.73 3.16 28.21
C ARG A 452 25.75 2.02 27.98
N PHE A 453 24.47 2.36 27.84
CA PHE A 453 23.38 1.41 27.65
C PHE A 453 22.69 1.72 26.34
N LEU A 454 22.83 0.84 25.35
CA LEU A 454 22.31 1.01 24.00
C LEU A 454 21.16 0.04 23.80
N ARG A 455 19.95 0.54 23.54
CA ARG A 455 18.77 -0.30 23.30
C ARG A 455 18.45 -0.30 21.81
N LEU A 456 18.49 -1.48 21.19
CA LEU A 456 18.07 -1.66 19.79
C LEU A 456 16.65 -2.20 19.66
N PHE A 457 16.25 -3.05 20.60
CA PHE A 457 14.90 -3.60 20.69
C PHE A 457 14.41 -3.47 22.13
N SER A 458 13.10 -3.43 22.34
CA SER A 458 12.52 -3.29 23.68
C SER A 458 12.93 -4.42 24.64
N ASN A 459 13.31 -5.59 24.11
CA ASN A 459 13.80 -6.71 24.89
C ASN A 459 15.29 -7.08 24.67
N LEU A 460 16.06 -6.21 24.02
CA LEU A 460 17.50 -6.39 23.78
C LEU A 460 18.26 -5.11 24.05
N MET A 461 19.22 -5.17 24.97
CA MET A 461 20.06 -4.05 25.36
C MET A 461 21.53 -4.43 25.31
N SER A 462 22.35 -3.60 24.68
CA SER A 462 23.80 -3.71 24.73
C SER A 462 24.36 -2.82 25.83
N VAL A 463 25.18 -3.39 26.68
CA VAL A 463 25.96 -2.68 27.70
C VAL A 463 27.37 -2.53 27.16
N CYS A 464 27.86 -1.31 27.08
CA CYS A 464 29.19 -1.01 26.59
C CYS A 464 29.99 -0.30 27.67
N ALA A 465 31.29 -0.61 27.78
CA ALA A 465 32.17 0.11 28.69
C ALA A 465 33.36 0.70 27.93
N LYS A 466 33.73 1.93 28.29
CA LYS A 466 34.89 2.65 27.76
C LYS A 466 35.78 3.09 28.92
N LEU A 467 37.03 2.67 28.91
CA LEU A 467 38.05 3.16 29.81
C LEU A 467 38.46 4.57 29.38
N GLN A 468 38.38 5.51 30.31
CA GLN A 468 38.92 6.86 30.11
C GLN A 468 40.44 6.84 30.25
N ALA A 469 41.11 7.94 29.87
CA ALA A 469 42.56 8.06 29.97
C ALA A 469 43.08 7.56 31.34
N PRO A 470 43.86 6.47 31.38
CA PRO A 470 44.26 5.84 32.62
C PRO A 470 45.30 6.70 33.35
N PRO A 471 45.34 6.65 34.70
CA PRO A 471 46.40 7.30 35.48
C PRO A 471 47.80 6.79 35.12
N ALA A 472 48.83 7.61 35.32
CA ALA A 472 50.22 7.28 34.95
C ALA A 472 50.77 6.01 35.60
N HIS A 473 50.22 5.58 36.74
CA HIS A 473 50.59 4.34 37.44
C HIS A 473 49.84 3.09 36.97
N VAL A 474 49.05 3.18 35.90
CA VAL A 474 48.30 2.07 35.28
C VAL A 474 48.82 1.86 33.87
N THR A 475 49.52 0.75 33.63
CA THR A 475 50.07 0.42 32.30
C THR A 475 49.41 -0.81 31.69
N ALA A 476 49.24 -0.81 30.36
CA ALA A 476 48.57 -1.86 29.59
C ALA A 476 47.19 -2.29 30.17
N PRO A 477 46.25 -1.35 30.38
CA PRO A 477 44.95 -1.69 30.93
C PRO A 477 44.11 -2.50 29.93
N ARG A 478 43.36 -3.48 30.43
CA ARG A 478 42.36 -4.25 29.69
C ARG A 478 41.09 -4.32 30.53
N LEU A 479 40.02 -3.73 30.01
CA LEU A 479 38.70 -3.75 30.63
C LEU A 479 37.91 -4.96 30.11
N LEU A 480 37.25 -5.69 31.00
CA LEU A 480 36.38 -6.81 30.69
C LEU A 480 35.04 -6.61 31.38
N LEU A 481 33.95 -6.92 30.69
CA LEU A 481 32.60 -6.93 31.24
C LEU A 481 32.20 -8.39 31.44
N CYS A 482 32.00 -8.79 32.69
CA CYS A 482 31.71 -10.16 33.07
C CYS A 482 30.21 -10.45 32.94
N GLN A 483 29.90 -11.68 32.50
CA GLN A 483 28.53 -12.12 32.30
C GLN A 483 27.82 -12.25 33.66
N PRO A 484 26.60 -11.69 33.81
CA PRO A 484 25.82 -11.88 35.02
C PRO A 484 25.46 -13.36 35.20
N PRO A 485 25.58 -13.95 36.40
CA PRO A 485 25.22 -15.34 36.66
C PRO A 485 23.74 -15.63 36.39
N GLU A 486 22.86 -14.63 36.51
CA GLU A 486 21.43 -14.73 36.15
C GLU A 486 21.21 -15.01 34.65
N MET A 487 22.21 -14.71 33.81
CA MET A 487 22.19 -14.97 32.37
C MET A 487 23.00 -16.19 31.94
N GLU A 488 23.81 -16.79 32.81
CA GLU A 488 24.57 -18.02 32.49
C GLU A 488 23.64 -19.22 32.25
N ALA A 489 22.50 -19.30 32.96
CA ALA A 489 21.47 -20.31 32.71
C ALA A 489 20.81 -20.21 31.32
N MET A 490 20.94 -19.06 30.63
CA MET A 490 20.44 -18.84 29.28
C MET A 490 21.54 -18.92 28.19
N ALA A 491 22.80 -19.19 28.56
CA ALA A 491 23.98 -19.07 27.70
C ALA A 491 24.35 -20.36 26.93
N MET A 492 23.45 -21.33 26.82
CA MET A 492 23.66 -22.53 26.02
C MET A 492 23.24 -22.28 24.56
N GLN A 493 24.06 -21.53 23.81
CA GLN A 493 24.13 -21.47 22.32
C GLN A 493 24.93 -20.22 21.92
N ARG A 494 26.27 -20.28 22.01
CA ARG A 494 27.14 -19.11 21.86
C ARG A 494 28.25 -19.30 20.84
N GLU A 495 27.97 -19.85 19.67
CA GLU A 495 29.04 -20.08 18.68
C GLU A 495 28.69 -19.86 17.20
N SER A 496 27.50 -19.37 16.86
CA SER A 496 27.33 -18.71 15.56
C SER A 496 26.30 -17.59 15.64
N ARG A 497 26.62 -16.43 15.05
CA ARG A 497 25.70 -15.32 14.76
C ARG A 497 25.42 -14.28 15.85
N LEU A 498 26.44 -13.95 16.67
CA LEU A 498 26.54 -12.63 17.34
C LEU A 498 26.67 -11.47 16.33
N ASP A 499 27.05 -11.76 15.09
CA ASP A 499 27.44 -10.77 14.08
C ASP A 499 26.32 -9.83 13.59
N HIS A 500 25.05 -10.27 13.54
CA HIS A 500 23.99 -9.47 12.87
C HIS A 500 23.52 -8.30 13.73
N VAL A 501 23.29 -8.52 15.03
CA VAL A 501 22.93 -7.45 15.98
C VAL A 501 24.13 -6.52 16.19
N GLU A 502 25.36 -7.06 16.21
CA GLU A 502 26.59 -6.27 16.26
C GLU A 502 26.77 -5.40 15.01
N THR A 503 26.52 -5.93 13.81
CA THR A 503 26.54 -5.14 12.57
C THR A 503 25.48 -4.02 12.60
N LEU A 504 24.27 -4.30 13.10
CA LEU A 504 23.24 -3.26 13.27
C LEU A 504 23.66 -2.21 14.31
N LEU A 505 24.24 -2.61 15.44
CA LEU A 505 24.84 -1.68 16.40
C LEU A 505 25.90 -0.80 15.72
N ALA A 506 26.71 -1.36 14.81
CA ALA A 506 27.72 -0.63 14.04
C ALA A 506 27.20 0.36 13.04
N SER A 507 26.02 0.09 12.48
CA SER A 507 25.35 1.05 11.62
C SER A 507 24.78 2.27 12.38
N VAL A 508 24.56 2.14 13.70
CA VAL A 508 23.91 3.18 14.52
C VAL A 508 24.92 3.94 15.38
N TYR A 509 25.86 3.22 15.98
CA TYR A 509 26.83 3.76 16.94
C TYR A 509 28.23 3.62 16.37
N LYS A 510 29.07 4.66 16.51
CA LYS A 510 30.48 4.60 16.08
C LYS A 510 31.26 3.64 16.98
N TRP A 511 31.80 2.56 16.42
CA TRP A 511 32.54 1.51 17.16
C TRP A 511 33.90 1.96 17.69
N GLU A 512 34.41 3.07 17.18
CA GLU A 512 35.72 3.64 17.54
C GLU A 512 35.80 4.15 19.00
N GLU A 513 34.74 3.98 19.80
CA GLU A 513 34.65 4.51 21.16
C GLU A 513 34.45 3.48 22.28
N LEU A 514 34.45 2.17 22.04
CA LEU A 514 34.05 1.17 23.05
C LEU A 514 35.12 0.08 23.26
N ASP A 515 35.54 -0.15 24.50
CA ASP A 515 36.59 -1.15 24.84
C ASP A 515 36.02 -2.55 25.06
N CYS A 516 34.76 -2.66 25.51
CA CYS A 516 34.04 -3.93 25.60
C CYS A 516 32.52 -3.75 25.45
N ILE A 517 31.85 -4.77 24.91
CA ILE A 517 30.40 -4.79 24.66
C ILE A 517 29.84 -6.13 25.16
N PHE A 518 28.66 -6.09 25.79
CA PHE A 518 27.90 -7.25 26.23
C PHE A 518 26.42 -7.07 25.91
N GLN A 519 25.74 -8.14 25.48
CA GLN A 519 24.32 -8.09 25.13
C GLN A 519 23.45 -8.75 26.20
N LEU A 520 22.50 -7.98 26.73
CA LEU A 520 21.39 -8.43 27.55
C LEU A 520 20.19 -8.73 26.64
N CYS A 521 20.00 -10.01 26.31
CA CYS A 521 18.87 -10.50 25.54
C CYS A 521 17.78 -11.05 26.47
N GLY A 522 16.53 -11.05 26.00
CA GLY A 522 15.44 -11.67 26.75
C GLY A 522 15.05 -10.86 27.99
N LEU A 523 15.13 -9.52 27.94
CA LEU A 523 14.84 -8.66 29.08
C LEU A 523 13.44 -8.88 29.67
N GLN A 524 12.50 -9.41 28.88
CA GLN A 524 11.16 -9.80 29.32
C GLN A 524 11.15 -10.93 30.37
N LYS A 525 12.22 -11.72 30.43
CA LYS A 525 12.37 -12.87 31.35
C LYS A 525 12.96 -12.47 32.70
N ILE A 526 13.52 -11.26 32.80
CA ILE A 526 14.25 -10.80 33.98
C ILE A 526 13.25 -10.46 35.10
N GLN A 527 13.29 -11.25 36.17
CA GLN A 527 12.38 -11.09 37.32
C GLN A 527 13.00 -10.33 38.50
N THR A 528 14.32 -10.16 38.52
CA THR A 528 15.11 -9.53 39.58
C THR A 528 16.05 -8.47 39.02
N ASP A 529 16.68 -7.68 39.88
CA ASP A 529 17.74 -6.75 39.47
C ASP A 529 18.94 -7.53 38.91
N VAL A 530 19.64 -6.95 37.92
CA VAL A 530 20.80 -7.55 37.27
C VAL A 530 22.07 -6.90 37.78
N VAL A 531 23.02 -7.71 38.26
CA VAL A 531 24.33 -7.22 38.70
C VAL A 531 25.32 -7.34 37.57
N LEU A 532 25.83 -6.21 37.08
CA LEU A 532 26.94 -6.16 36.12
C LEU A 532 28.26 -6.10 36.87
N GLN A 533 29.24 -6.90 36.46
CA GLN A 533 30.60 -6.87 36.99
C GLN A 533 31.59 -6.42 35.91
N LEU A 534 32.42 -5.42 36.22
CA LEU A 534 33.51 -4.94 35.36
C LEU A 534 34.85 -5.29 36.00
N ASP A 535 35.72 -5.93 35.24
CA ASP A 535 37.06 -6.32 35.67
C ASP A 535 38.11 -5.50 34.89
N LEU A 536 38.96 -4.77 35.60
CA LEU A 536 40.08 -4.03 35.02
C LEU A 536 41.39 -4.77 35.32
N HIS A 537 42.01 -5.31 34.29
CA HIS A 537 43.34 -5.88 34.36
C HIS A 537 44.38 -4.85 33.96
N TYR A 538 45.43 -4.64 34.76
CA TYR A 538 46.50 -3.72 34.43
C TYR A 538 47.83 -4.14 35.06
N THR A 539 48.93 -3.58 34.56
CA THR A 539 50.28 -3.80 35.09
C THR A 539 50.71 -2.57 35.89
N GLN A 540 51.21 -2.79 37.10
CA GLN A 540 51.77 -1.73 37.94
C GLN A 540 53.22 -1.43 37.53
N PRO A 541 53.59 -0.17 37.23
CA PRO A 541 54.94 0.19 36.80
C PRO A 541 56.03 -0.13 37.82
N SER A 542 55.73 0.01 39.11
CA SER A 542 56.69 -0.18 40.21
C SER A 542 57.04 -1.65 40.47
N THR A 543 56.07 -2.55 40.34
CA THR A 543 56.21 -3.98 40.70
C THR A 543 56.27 -4.90 39.48
N LYS A 544 55.91 -4.41 38.28
CA LYS A 544 55.70 -5.20 37.06
C LYS A 544 54.71 -6.37 37.22
N GLN A 545 53.91 -6.38 38.29
CA GLN A 545 52.91 -7.40 38.56
C GLN A 545 51.61 -7.04 37.84
N ARG A 546 50.93 -8.06 37.31
CA ARG A 546 49.59 -7.93 36.73
C ARG A 546 48.55 -8.02 37.84
N THR A 547 47.71 -7.00 37.93
CA THR A 547 46.66 -6.84 38.94
C THR A 547 45.29 -6.88 38.27
N CYS A 548 44.26 -7.30 39.00
CA CYS A 548 42.86 -7.23 38.59
C CYS A 548 42.06 -6.53 39.68
N GLU A 549 41.25 -5.55 39.29
CA GLU A 549 40.27 -4.90 40.16
C GLU A 549 38.87 -5.08 39.59
N SER A 550 37.90 -5.42 40.44
CA SER A 550 36.52 -5.66 40.03
C SER A 550 35.57 -4.61 40.62
N LEU A 551 34.65 -4.11 39.81
CA LEU A 551 33.55 -3.23 40.22
C LEU A 551 32.21 -3.87 39.89
N ARG A 552 31.21 -3.63 40.73
CA ARG A 552 29.84 -4.10 40.51
C ARG A 552 28.87 -2.94 40.44
N THR A 553 27.93 -2.99 39.50
CA THR A 553 26.82 -2.04 39.39
C THR A 553 25.52 -2.79 39.18
N THR A 554 24.45 -2.33 39.83
CA THR A 554 23.13 -2.94 39.72
C THR A 554 22.26 -2.20 38.72
N LEU A 555 21.63 -2.95 37.82
CA LEU A 555 20.55 -2.49 36.94
C LEU A 555 19.22 -2.93 37.53
N GLN A 556 18.39 -1.94 37.86
CA GLN A 556 17.07 -2.20 38.42
C GLN A 556 16.15 -2.85 37.38
N LYS A 557 15.40 -3.86 37.80
CA LYS A 557 14.39 -4.54 36.96
C LYS A 557 13.41 -3.56 36.33
N SER A 558 12.97 -2.57 37.10
CA SER A 558 12.03 -1.51 36.66
C SER A 558 12.51 -0.77 35.41
N LEU A 559 13.83 -0.73 35.16
CA LEU A 559 14.43 -0.08 34.00
C LEU A 559 14.65 -1.04 32.82
N LEU A 560 14.75 -2.34 33.10
CA LEU A 560 15.03 -3.40 32.12
C LEU A 560 13.77 -3.90 31.41
N GLY A 561 12.67 -4.03 32.15
CA GLY A 561 11.41 -4.59 31.64
C GLY A 561 10.24 -3.63 31.78
N GLN A 562 10.41 -2.33 31.48
CA GLN A 562 9.35 -1.31 31.63
C GLN A 562 8.03 -1.71 30.97
N PHE A 563 8.11 -2.36 29.79
CA PHE A 563 6.93 -2.88 29.10
C PHE A 563 6.28 -4.05 29.85
N PHE A 564 7.07 -5.01 30.35
CA PHE A 564 6.59 -6.22 31.03
C PHE A 564 6.34 -6.06 32.54
N SER A 565 6.62 -4.89 33.12
CA SER A 565 6.43 -4.62 34.53
C SER A 565 4.97 -4.25 34.80
N GLN A 566 4.24 -5.09 35.52
CA GLN A 566 2.89 -4.76 35.99
C GLN A 566 2.98 -3.56 36.96
N ARG A 567 2.34 -2.43 36.62
CA ARG A 567 1.96 -1.45 37.64
C ARG A 567 0.82 -2.07 38.44
N ASN A 568 1.09 -2.43 39.69
CA ASN A 568 0.03 -2.62 40.68
C ASN A 568 -0.58 -1.25 40.93
N ASP A 569 -1.60 -0.87 40.15
CA ASP A 569 -2.50 0.20 40.57
C ASP A 569 -3.27 -0.34 41.78
N SER A 570 -2.94 0.26 42.91
CA SER A 570 -3.35 -0.03 44.27
C SER A 570 -4.86 -0.17 44.47
N GLN A 571 -5.22 -1.10 45.36
CA GLN A 571 -6.49 -1.14 46.07
C GLN A 571 -6.89 0.29 46.52
N PRO A 572 -8.15 0.71 46.35
CA PRO A 572 -8.62 1.90 47.02
C PRO A 572 -8.74 1.61 48.52
N ASP A 573 -8.06 2.42 49.33
CA ASP A 573 -8.26 2.54 50.76
C ASP A 573 -9.76 2.77 51.05
N PHE A 574 -10.41 1.77 51.65
CA PHE A 574 -11.72 1.98 52.25
C PHE A 574 -11.54 2.63 53.61
N GLN A 575 -11.61 3.97 53.62
CA GLN A 575 -11.91 4.71 54.84
C GLN A 575 -13.30 4.32 55.34
N GLN A 576 -13.28 3.71 56.52
CA GLN A 576 -14.41 3.34 57.34
C GLN A 576 -15.24 4.60 57.67
N THR A 577 -16.43 4.72 57.08
CA THR A 577 -17.46 5.65 57.55
C THR A 577 -18.82 4.95 57.66
N SER A 578 -19.50 5.30 58.74
CA SER A 578 -20.63 4.66 59.39
C SER A 578 -21.90 4.47 58.54
N ALA A 579 -22.46 3.26 58.59
CA ALA A 579 -23.79 2.94 58.06
C ALA A 579 -24.92 3.50 58.94
N GLY A 580 -25.77 4.35 58.34
CA GLY A 580 -27.10 4.71 58.82
C GLY A 580 -28.19 3.89 58.11
N LYS A 581 -29.23 3.53 58.85
CA LYS A 581 -30.32 2.57 58.55
C LYS A 581 -31.31 3.00 57.44
N GLY A 582 -31.93 1.99 56.80
CA GLY A 582 -33.26 2.02 56.15
C GLY A 582 -33.32 1.15 54.88
N SER A 583 -33.72 -0.13 54.86
CA SER A 583 -35.05 -0.75 55.04
C SER A 583 -35.94 -0.81 53.78
N VAL A 584 -36.07 -2.04 53.20
CA VAL A 584 -37.30 -2.67 52.63
C VAL A 584 -37.74 -2.17 51.23
N CYS A 585 -38.19 -2.95 50.21
CA CYS A 585 -38.93 -4.22 50.12
C CYS A 585 -38.79 -4.92 48.73
N LEU A 586 -39.04 -6.23 48.70
CA LEU A 586 -39.20 -7.14 47.55
C LEU A 586 -40.56 -7.00 46.82
N ARG A 587 -40.65 -7.45 45.54
CA ARG A 587 -41.74 -8.29 44.98
C ARG A 587 -41.50 -8.74 43.50
N ASP A 588 -41.23 -10.03 43.32
CA ASP A 588 -41.90 -11.06 42.49
C ASP A 588 -42.51 -10.77 41.08
N THR A 589 -41.85 -11.36 40.04
CA THR A 589 -42.31 -12.33 38.97
C THR A 589 -43.66 -12.18 38.20
N PRO A 590 -43.95 -12.95 37.10
CA PRO A 590 -43.15 -13.48 35.96
C PRO A 590 -43.85 -13.38 34.54
N ASP A 591 -43.14 -13.85 33.50
CA ASP A 591 -43.48 -14.32 32.12
C ASP A 591 -44.89 -14.91 31.85
N PRO A 592 -45.43 -15.07 30.59
CA PRO A 592 -44.79 -15.91 29.53
C PRO A 592 -45.17 -15.75 28.01
N LYS A 593 -44.30 -16.37 27.17
CA LYS A 593 -44.52 -17.19 25.92
C LYS A 593 -45.34 -16.70 24.71
N GLY A 594 -44.74 -16.92 23.51
CA GLY A 594 -45.43 -17.14 22.24
C GLY A 594 -44.52 -17.76 21.16
N GLN A 595 -44.75 -19.04 20.83
CA GLN A 595 -44.14 -19.80 19.73
C GLN A 595 -44.77 -19.45 18.37
N GLY A 596 -44.03 -19.63 17.26
CA GLY A 596 -44.60 -19.65 15.90
C GLY A 596 -43.59 -20.13 14.85
N SER A 597 -43.90 -21.25 14.21
CA SER A 597 -43.03 -22.11 13.41
C SER A 597 -42.95 -21.76 11.91
N LEU A 598 -41.82 -22.17 11.32
CA LEU A 598 -41.46 -22.44 9.92
C LEU A 598 -42.59 -22.66 8.89
N ARG A 599 -42.36 -22.17 7.66
CA ARG A 599 -42.74 -22.83 6.41
C ARG A 599 -41.63 -22.76 5.37
N THR A 600 -41.37 -23.93 4.79
CA THR A 600 -40.53 -24.25 3.64
C THR A 600 -41.31 -24.06 2.33
N GLY A 601 -40.59 -23.81 1.24
CA GLY A 601 -41.09 -23.88 -0.13
C GLY A 601 -39.94 -23.91 -1.12
N SER A 602 -39.72 -25.06 -1.76
CA SER A 602 -38.78 -25.26 -2.88
C SER A 602 -39.45 -24.95 -4.21
N GLY A 603 -38.65 -24.60 -5.23
CA GLY A 603 -39.13 -24.46 -6.61
C GLY A 603 -37.99 -24.09 -7.58
N HIS A 604 -37.71 -25.00 -8.50
CA HIS A 604 -36.63 -25.02 -9.48
C HIS A 604 -36.70 -23.97 -10.62
N SER A 605 -35.55 -23.79 -11.30
CA SER A 605 -35.35 -23.73 -12.78
C SER A 605 -34.83 -22.40 -13.38
N LEU A 606 -33.60 -22.44 -13.90
CA LEU A 606 -33.08 -21.66 -15.05
C LEU A 606 -33.50 -22.39 -16.36
N PRO A 607 -33.18 -21.94 -17.61
CA PRO A 607 -32.58 -20.68 -18.11
C PRO A 607 -33.35 -20.07 -19.31
N SER A 608 -33.03 -18.85 -19.76
CA SER A 608 -33.13 -18.50 -21.19
C SER A 608 -32.28 -17.29 -21.61
N SER A 609 -31.65 -17.47 -22.76
CA SER A 609 -30.86 -16.53 -23.55
C SER A 609 -31.71 -15.91 -24.65
N SER A 610 -31.54 -14.62 -24.97
CA SER A 610 -31.78 -14.04 -26.32
C SER A 610 -31.10 -12.67 -26.45
N PRO A 611 -30.62 -12.29 -27.65
CA PRO A 611 -29.79 -11.11 -27.88
C PRO A 611 -30.64 -9.88 -28.23
N SER A 612 -30.22 -8.68 -27.81
CA SER A 612 -30.81 -7.41 -28.25
C SER A 612 -29.83 -6.65 -29.14
N THR A 613 -30.28 -6.41 -30.37
CA THR A 613 -29.74 -5.54 -31.41
C THR A 613 -29.80 -4.08 -30.97
N PHE A 614 -28.66 -3.39 -30.90
CA PHE A 614 -28.59 -1.94 -30.74
C PHE A 614 -28.16 -1.29 -32.06
N SER A 615 -29.14 -0.72 -32.77
CA SER A 615 -28.92 0.25 -33.85
C SER A 615 -28.57 1.59 -33.21
N SER A 616 -27.37 2.10 -33.50
CA SER A 616 -26.90 3.40 -33.03
C SER A 616 -27.05 4.41 -34.16
N GLU A 617 -28.08 5.26 -34.10
CA GLU A 617 -28.09 6.54 -34.81
C GLU A 617 -27.35 7.57 -33.94
N PRO A 618 -26.38 8.32 -34.49
CA PRO A 618 -25.89 9.52 -33.82
C PRO A 618 -26.76 10.70 -34.25
N GLU A 619 -27.57 11.19 -33.32
CA GLU A 619 -28.17 12.52 -33.37
C GLU A 619 -27.06 13.58 -33.48
N GLU A 620 -27.15 14.37 -34.55
CA GLU A 620 -26.54 15.68 -34.69
C GLU A 620 -27.20 16.64 -33.68
N ASN A 621 -26.40 17.39 -32.93
CA ASN A 621 -26.68 18.77 -32.50
C ASN A 621 -25.48 19.30 -31.69
N ASP A 622 -24.71 20.20 -32.29
CA ASP A 622 -24.80 21.62 -31.96
C ASP A 622 -23.90 22.38 -32.94
N GLU A 623 -24.57 22.94 -33.95
CA GLU A 623 -24.20 24.25 -34.47
C GLU A 623 -24.38 25.29 -33.35
N SER A 624 -23.37 26.10 -33.12
CA SER A 624 -23.56 27.51 -32.83
C SER A 624 -22.32 28.27 -33.28
N ASP A 625 -22.57 29.31 -34.08
CA ASP A 625 -21.64 30.18 -34.80
C ASP A 625 -21.00 29.61 -36.08
N LEU A 626 -21.80 29.55 -37.16
CA LEU A 626 -21.46 30.13 -38.49
C LEU A 626 -22.69 30.14 -39.42
N GLY A 627 -23.78 30.74 -38.95
CA GLY A 627 -24.94 31.07 -39.77
C GLY A 627 -24.72 32.37 -40.53
N GLU A 628 -23.96 32.32 -41.63
CA GLU A 628 -24.04 33.20 -42.81
C GLU A 628 -22.84 32.90 -43.73
N LEU A 629 -22.99 32.02 -44.74
CA LEU A 629 -22.26 32.05 -46.03
C LEU A 629 -22.62 30.89 -46.98
N CYS A 630 -23.90 30.50 -47.04
CA CYS A 630 -24.40 29.54 -48.06
C CYS A 630 -25.11 30.21 -49.26
N SER A 631 -24.72 31.43 -49.62
CA SER A 631 -25.31 32.15 -50.78
C SER A 631 -24.30 32.85 -51.71
N ALA A 632 -23.01 32.49 -51.67
CA ALA A 632 -21.98 33.20 -52.43
C ALA A 632 -21.16 32.37 -53.46
N LEU A 633 -21.61 31.19 -53.89
CA LEU A 633 -20.90 30.39 -54.93
C LEU A 633 -21.76 29.94 -56.13
N LEU A 634 -22.85 30.65 -56.42
CA LEU A 634 -23.64 30.49 -57.66
C LEU A 634 -23.59 31.72 -58.60
N ARG A 635 -22.60 32.60 -58.45
CA ARG A 635 -22.37 33.71 -59.41
C ARG A 635 -20.90 33.96 -59.66
N ALA A 636 -20.32 33.15 -60.53
CA ALA A 636 -19.26 33.56 -61.46
C ALA A 636 -19.12 32.47 -62.54
N GLY A 637 -19.92 32.58 -63.59
CA GLY A 637 -19.44 32.22 -64.92
C GLY A 637 -18.69 33.42 -65.51
N PRO A 638 -17.90 33.25 -66.58
CA PRO A 638 -17.88 32.13 -67.52
C PRO A 638 -16.80 31.07 -67.26
#